data_AF-E2BCV7-F1
#
_entry.id   AF-E2BCV7-F1
#
_cell.length_a   1.000
_cell.length_b   1.000
_cell.length_c   1.000
_cell.angle_alpha   90.00
_cell.angle_beta   90.00
_cell.angle_gamma   90.00
#
_symmetry.space_group_name_H-M   'P 1'
#
loop_
_entity.id
_entity.type
_entity.pdbx_description
1 polymer ?
#
loop_
_entity_poly.entity_id
_entity_poly.type
_entity_poly.pdbx_seq_one_letter_code
_entity_poly.pdbx_strand_id
1 'polypeptide(L)' 'FMLDTGSRPNFIKEACVSKTLDIESTCVLKLNRINNSSVYTIGKIIKIILDIPVDFHVISNDFPIQPCRILGNDFFQ' A
#
# COMPACT_ATOMS: atom_id res chain seq x y z
N PHE A 1 -7.04 9.64 -3.12
CA PHE A 1 -7.05 8.18 -2.94
C PHE A 1 -7.98 7.59 -3.98
N MET A 2 -7.70 6.40 -4.49
CA MET A 2 -8.72 5.56 -5.11
C MET A 2 -9.29 4.63 -4.04
N LEU A 3 -10.61 4.48 -3.99
CA LEU A 3 -11.26 3.50 -3.13
C LEU A 3 -11.41 2.20 -3.92
N ASP A 4 -10.93 1.09 -3.37
CA ASP A 4 -10.96 -0.21 -4.02
C ASP A 4 -11.41 -1.29 -3.05
N THR A 5 -12.70 -1.59 -3.06
CA THR A 5 -13.29 -2.65 -2.23
C THR A 5 -12.90 -4.07 -2.67
N GLY A 6 -12.27 -4.21 -3.86
CA GLY A 6 -11.70 -5.47 -4.34
C GLY A 6 -10.31 -5.75 -3.78
N SER A 7 -9.64 -4.73 -3.24
CA SER A 7 -8.40 -4.87 -2.48
C SER A 7 -8.71 -4.93 -0.99
N ARG A 8 -8.09 -5.90 -0.30
CA ARG A 8 -8.11 -5.90 1.17
C ARG A 8 -7.17 -4.82 1.75
N PRO A 9 -5.85 -4.86 1.50
CA PRO A 9 -4.93 -3.87 2.06
C PRO A 9 -5.04 -2.50 1.38
N ASN A 10 -4.59 -1.47 2.10
CA ASN A 10 -4.31 -0.16 1.54
C ASN A 10 -2.91 -0.15 0.90
N PHE A 11 -2.76 0.54 -0.23
CA PHE A 11 -1.48 0.64 -0.94
C PHE A 11 -1.03 2.07 -1.14
N ILE A 12 0.29 2.27 -1.10
CA ILE A 12 0.94 3.54 -1.44
C ILE A 12 2.19 3.28 -2.28
N LYS A 13 2.33 4.01 -3.39
CA LYS A 13 3.56 3.97 -4.18
C LYS A 13 4.70 4.60 -3.38
N GLU A 14 5.90 4.03 -3.47
CA GLU A 14 7.09 4.53 -2.77
C GLU A 14 7.39 6.01 -3.11
N ALA A 15 7.15 6.47 -4.35
CA ALA A 15 7.33 7.89 -4.70
C ALA A 15 6.39 8.84 -3.95
N CYS A 16 5.29 8.31 -3.40
CA CYS A 16 4.31 9.04 -2.61
C CYS A 16 4.57 8.93 -1.09
N VAL A 17 5.67 8.26 -0.69
CA VAL A 17 6.16 8.20 0.70
C VAL A 17 7.25 9.26 0.89
N SER A 18 7.23 9.98 2.02
CA SER A 18 8.33 10.91 2.36
C SER A 18 9.59 10.09 2.62
N LYS A 19 10.75 10.55 2.12
CA LYS A 19 12.05 9.90 2.38
C LYS A 19 12.42 9.86 3.87
N THR A 20 11.75 10.65 4.70
CA THR A 20 11.96 10.73 6.15
C THR A 20 11.10 9.74 6.95
N LEU A 21 10.20 8.99 6.30
CA LEU A 21 9.38 7.98 6.96
C LEU A 21 10.08 6.63 6.92
N ASP A 22 10.22 6.04 8.10
CA ASP A 22 10.70 4.67 8.22
C ASP A 22 9.67 3.70 7.67
N ILE A 23 10.11 2.87 6.72
CA ILE A 23 9.31 1.77 6.18
C ILE A 23 9.64 0.53 6.99
N GLU A 24 8.63 -0.06 7.63
CA GLU A 24 8.76 -1.34 8.31
C GLU A 24 8.88 -2.46 7.26
N SER A 25 10.13 -2.84 6.95
CA SER A 25 10.46 -3.83 5.91
C SER A 25 10.23 -5.28 6.33
N THR A 26 9.91 -5.54 7.61
CA THR A 26 9.50 -6.86 8.12
C THR A 26 8.05 -7.18 7.74
N CYS A 27 7.22 -6.17 7.48
CA CYS A 27 5.79 -6.31 7.14
C CYS A 27 5.55 -6.34 5.64
N VAL A 28 6.09 -7.34 4.95
CA VAL A 28 5.93 -7.54 3.51
C VAL A 28 4.74 -8.46 3.21
N LEU A 29 3.86 -8.04 2.31
CA LEU A 29 2.80 -8.89 1.76
C LEU A 29 3.21 -9.45 0.39
N LYS A 30 2.88 -10.72 0.21
CA LYS A 30 2.89 -11.38 -1.10
C LYS A 30 1.56 -11.12 -1.81
N LEU A 31 1.61 -10.40 -2.92
CA LEU A 31 0.46 -10.11 -3.77
C LEU A 31 0.34 -11.19 -4.84
N ASN A 32 -0.72 -11.98 -4.75
CA ASN A 32 -1.02 -13.07 -5.68
C ASN A 32 -1.91 -12.56 -6.83
N ARG A 33 -1.81 -13.20 -8.00
CA ARG A 33 -2.63 -12.94 -9.21
C ARG A 33 -2.35 -11.67 -10.01
N ILE A 34 -1.22 -10.99 -9.78
CA ILE A 34 -0.84 -9.79 -10.55
C ILE A 34 -0.06 -10.15 -11.82
N ASN A 35 0.52 -11.35 -11.85
CA ASN A 35 1.18 -12.02 -12.98
C ASN A 35 1.58 -13.45 -12.52
N ASN A 36 2.17 -14.27 -13.41
CA ASN A 36 2.73 -15.59 -13.04
C ASN A 36 3.90 -15.50 -12.05
N SER A 37 4.36 -14.29 -11.75
CA SER A 37 5.38 -13.94 -10.77
C SER A 37 4.73 -13.47 -9.48
N SER A 38 5.34 -13.79 -8.34
CA SER A 38 4.90 -13.25 -7.05
C SER A 38 5.41 -11.82 -6.91
N VAL A 39 4.51 -10.85 -6.71
CA VAL A 39 4.90 -9.46 -6.42
C VAL A 39 4.86 -9.26 -4.91
N TYR A 40 5.88 -8.61 -4.37
CA TYR A 40 6.00 -8.32 -2.94
C TYR A 40 5.90 -6.82 -2.70
N THR A 41 5.27 -6.42 -1.59
CA THR A 41 5.34 -5.04 -1.11
C THR A 41 6.74 -4.75 -0.56
N ILE A 42 7.12 -3.48 -0.49
CA ILE A 42 8.42 -3.06 0.07
C ILE A 42 8.40 -3.13 1.60
N GLY A 43 7.24 -2.87 2.20
CA GLY A 43 7.03 -2.89 3.64
C GLY A 43 5.74 -2.15 3.99
N LYS A 44 5.68 -1.64 5.21
CA LYS A 44 4.49 -0.98 5.75
C LYS A 44 4.83 0.39 6.34
N ILE A 45 3.89 1.32 6.23
CA ILE A 45 3.92 2.61 6.92
C ILE A 45 2.56 2.92 7.54
N ILE A 46 2.55 3.83 8.51
CA ILE A 46 1.32 4.39 9.07
C ILE A 46 1.16 5.82 8.56
N LYS A 47 -0.05 6.17 8.12
CA LYS A 47 -0.44 7.53 7.75
C LYS A 47 -1.70 7.92 8.50
N ILE A 48 -1.74 9.14 9.01
CA ILE A 48 -2.96 9.70 9.61
C ILE A 48 -3.88 10.20 8.49
N ILE A 49 -5.11 9.69 8.46
CA ILE A 49 -6.19 10.15 7.58
C ILE A 49 -7.38 10.47 8.46
N LEU A 50 -7.84 11.73 8.47
CA LEU A 50 -8.96 12.18 9.31
C LEU A 50 -8.77 11.79 10.80
N ASP A 51 -7.57 12.03 11.32
CA ASP A 51 -7.14 11.68 12.69
C ASP A 51 -7.14 10.18 13.03
N ILE A 52 -7.33 9.31 12.03
CA ILE A 52 -7.27 7.86 12.18
C ILE A 52 -5.91 7.35 11.66
N PRO A 53 -5.16 6.56 12.44
CA PRO A 53 -3.96 5.89 11.94
C PRO A 53 -4.35 4.78 10.96
N VAL A 54 -3.88 4.91 9.73
CA VAL A 54 -4.16 3.95 8.65
C VAL A 54 -2.86 3.30 8.20
N ASP A 55 -2.90 1.99 8.19
CA ASP A 55 -1.84 1.13 7.70
C ASP A 55 -1.81 1.11 6.18
N PHE A 56 -0.63 1.35 5.59
CA PHE A 56 -0.40 1.25 4.16
C PHE A 56 0.75 0.31 3.84
N HIS A 57 0.53 -0.59 2.88
CA HIS A 57 1.61 -1.34 2.26
C HIS A 57 2.25 -0.52 1.14
N VAL A 58 3.57 -0.40 1.21
CA VAL A 58 4.35 0.34 0.21
C VAL A 58 4.59 -0.57 -0.99
N ILE A 59 4.34 -0.08 -2.20
CA ILE A 59 4.56 -0.79 -3.47
C ILE A 59 5.51 -0.01 -4.37
N SER A 60 6.21 -0.73 -5.25
CA SER A 60 7.08 -0.13 -6.27
C SER A 60 6.29 0.83 -7.17
N ASN A 61 6.95 1.87 -7.66
CA ASN A 61 6.35 2.77 -8.65
C ASN A 61 5.93 2.05 -9.95
N ASP A 62 6.61 0.95 -10.28
CA ASP A 62 6.35 0.10 -11.45
C ASP A 62 5.12 -0.79 -11.29
N PHE A 63 4.53 -0.83 -10.09
CA PHE A 63 3.30 -1.59 -9.87
C PHE A 63 2.18 -1.05 -10.77
N PRO A 64 1.44 -1.94 -11.49
CA PRO A 64 0.60 -1.57 -12.63
C PRO A 64 -0.77 -0.99 -12.22
N ILE A 65 -0.75 -0.04 -11.28
CA ILE A 65 -1.90 0.78 -10.92
C ILE A 65 -1.58 2.23 -11.26
N GLN A 66 -2.57 2.95 -11.77
CA GLN A 66 -2.43 4.37 -12.06
C GLN A 66 -2.41 5.23 -10.77
N PRO A 67 -3.28 5.00 -9.77
CA PRO A 67 -3.30 5.84 -8.58
C PRO A 67 -2.05 5.66 -7.72
N CYS A 68 -1.58 6.75 -7.11
CA CYS A 68 -0.46 6.71 -6.17
C CYS A 68 -0.83 6.10 -4.82
N ARG A 69 -2.12 6.12 -4.45
CA ARG A 69 -2.66 5.67 -3.16
C ARG A 69 -4.02 5.00 -3.36
N ILE A 70 -4.15 3.78 -2.85
CA ILE A 70 -5.39 2.98 -2.83
C ILE A 70 -5.81 2.75 -1.38
N LEU A 71 -7.08 2.96 -1.07
CA LEU A 71 -7.71 2.53 0.18
C LEU A 71 -8.50 1.25 -0.11
N GLY A 72 -8.06 0.16 0.50
CA GLY A 72 -8.74 -1.14 0.45
C GLY A 72 -9.76 -1.28 1.57
N ASN A 73 -10.34 -2.48 1.69
CA ASN A 73 -11.31 -2.79 2.75
C ASN A 73 -10.78 -2.60 4.16
N ASP A 74 -9.47 -2.73 4.40
CA ASP A 74 -8.87 -2.50 5.72
C ASP A 74 -9.03 -1.04 6.21
N PHE A 75 -9.38 -0.10 5.33
CA PHE A 75 -9.71 1.29 5.74
C PHE A 75 -11.17 1.46 6.17
N PHE A 76 -12.07 0.60 5.72
CA PHE A 76 -13.52 0.73 5.94
C PHE A 76 -14.06 -0.15 7.09
N GLN A 77 -13.19 -0.96 7.69
CA GLN A 77 -13.48 -1.85 8.82
C GLN A 77 -12.88 -1.27 10.11
#